data_AF-A0A960UP70-F1
#
_entry.id   AF-A0A960UP70-F1
#
_cell.length_a   1.000
_cell.length_b   1.000
_cell.length_c   1.000
_cell.angle_alpha   90.00
_cell.angle_beta   90.00
_cell.angle_gamma   90.00
#
_symmetry.space_group_name_H-M   'P 1'
#
loop_
_entity.id
_entity.type
_entity.pdbx_description
1 polymer ?
#
loop_
_entity_poly.entity_id
_entity_poly.type
_entity_poly.pdbx_seq_one_letter_code
_entity_poly.pdbx_strand_id
1 'polypeptide(L)'
;MFRLILRQMARYRWALLLLAVIWTVAGVWFYRNRYSMVSYISALTTDFPEPGTQESSHAYFQFVEPALQDIAEAGVRLDLMKRACPVQSKRPFFSVELARNHWLEKMRHWNVAPAEEAPNIVDPAGYWQQNRQIVLDALQKLIQATYYAYEISGEDRGVPGKEMILLPSLIDEYSSALCMPLLGRLSWGDYIQFQERRAYRNLQQEAGDSEDYLLPAEKDLLTLGSLRNSRNYQEALAQYMGGGPPSPFSPEGCNNGSLVCLAPRE
;
A
#
# COMPACT_ATOMS: atom_id res chain seq x y z
N MET A 1 24.38 49.62 -30.76
CA MET A 1 24.29 48.30 -30.09
C MET A 1 23.64 47.22 -30.94
N PHE A 2 22.40 47.40 -31.43
CA PHE A 2 21.68 46.36 -32.20
C PHE A 2 22.43 45.79 -33.43
N ARG A 3 23.10 46.63 -34.22
CA ARG A 3 23.90 46.19 -35.39
C ARG A 3 25.12 45.35 -35.03
N LEU A 4 25.72 45.59 -33.86
CA LEU A 4 26.86 44.83 -33.35
C LEU A 4 26.41 43.44 -32.88
N ILE A 5 25.24 43.35 -32.23
CA ILE A 5 24.60 42.10 -31.82
C ILE A 5 24.22 41.26 -33.05
N LEU A 6 23.63 41.88 -34.09
CA LEU A 6 23.29 41.19 -35.35
C LEU A 6 24.52 40.64 -36.08
N ARG A 7 25.65 41.37 -36.09
CA ARG A 7 26.92 40.88 -36.66
C ARG A 7 27.50 39.70 -35.87
N GLN A 8 27.42 39.76 -34.54
CA GLN A 8 27.82 38.65 -33.66
C GLN A 8 26.95 37.41 -33.89
N MET A 9 25.63 37.55 -33.93
CA MET A 9 24.71 36.44 -34.23
C MET A 9 24.94 35.83 -35.61
N ALA A 10 25.24 36.65 -36.63
CA ALA A 10 25.55 36.16 -37.97
C ALA A 10 26.87 35.36 -38.01
N ARG A 11 27.89 35.81 -37.26
CA ARG A 11 29.20 35.14 -37.19
C ARG A 11 29.12 33.78 -36.47
N TYR A 12 28.27 33.68 -35.44
CA TYR A 12 28.10 32.46 -34.64
C TYR A 12 26.80 31.68 -34.95
N ARG A 13 26.14 31.95 -36.09
CA ARG A 13 24.82 31.38 -36.42
C ARG A 13 24.75 29.86 -36.28
N TRP A 14 25.82 29.16 -36.66
CA TRP A 14 25.87 27.70 -36.59
C TRP A 14 26.05 27.22 -35.16
N ALA A 15 26.89 27.88 -34.36
CA ALA A 15 27.06 27.55 -32.94
C ALA A 15 25.76 27.81 -32.17
N LEU A 16 25.04 28.90 -32.47
CA LEU A 16 23.73 29.21 -31.88
C LEU A 16 22.66 28.19 -32.29
N LEU A 17 22.64 27.77 -33.56
CA LEU A 17 21.74 26.70 -34.02
C LEU A 17 22.05 25.36 -33.35
N LEU A 18 23.33 24.98 -33.25
CA LEU A 18 23.75 23.75 -32.58
C LEU A 18 23.37 23.77 -31.10
N LEU A 19 23.58 24.90 -30.43
CA LEU A 19 23.16 25.10 -29.04
C LEU A 19 21.65 24.93 -28.90
N ALA A 20 20.86 25.56 -29.79
CA ALA A 20 19.40 25.44 -29.77
C ALA A 20 18.94 24.00 -30.02
N VAL A 21 19.56 23.29 -30.97
CA VAL A 21 19.26 21.87 -31.26
C VAL A 21 19.61 20.99 -30.07
N ILE A 22 20.83 21.10 -29.50
CA ILE A 22 21.23 20.34 -28.32
C ILE A 22 20.28 20.62 -27.16
N TRP A 23 19.90 21.88 -26.96
CA TRP A 23 18.99 22.28 -25.89
C TRP A 23 17.58 21.70 -26.09
N THR A 24 17.06 21.71 -27.31
CA THR A 24 15.75 21.12 -27.62
C THR A 24 15.76 19.60 -27.49
N VAL A 25 16.81 18.92 -27.97
CA VAL A 25 16.96 17.45 -27.85
C VAL A 25 17.12 17.06 -26.39
N ALA A 26 17.98 17.75 -25.64
CA ALA A 26 18.16 17.52 -24.21
C ALA A 26 16.87 17.79 -23.44
N GLY A 27 16.16 18.89 -23.73
CA GLY A 27 14.89 19.24 -23.10
C GLY A 27 13.78 18.22 -23.38
N VAL A 28 13.64 17.77 -24.63
CA VAL A 28 12.68 16.72 -25.01
C VAL A 28 13.04 15.39 -24.34
N TRP A 29 14.31 15.03 -24.32
CA TRP A 29 14.78 13.82 -23.63
C TRP A 29 14.51 13.89 -22.13
N PHE A 30 14.78 15.02 -21.49
CA PHE A 30 14.51 15.22 -20.06
C PHE A 30 13.00 15.17 -19.76
N TYR A 31 12.18 15.82 -20.57
CA TYR A 31 10.73 15.82 -20.41
C TYR A 31 10.12 14.43 -20.58
N ARG A 32 10.64 13.63 -21.53
CA ARG A 32 10.20 12.26 -21.79
C ARG A 32 10.63 11.29 -20.69
N ASN A 33 11.81 11.49 -20.11
CA ASN A 33 12.36 10.63 -19.05
C ASN A 33 12.15 11.16 -17.64
N ARG A 34 11.41 12.26 -17.44
CA ARG A 34 11.30 12.95 -16.14
C ARG A 34 10.86 12.04 -14.99
N TYR A 35 9.90 11.15 -15.25
CA TYR A 35 9.40 10.25 -14.22
C TYR A 35 10.41 9.15 -13.90
N SER A 36 11.11 8.63 -14.92
CA SER A 36 12.20 7.66 -14.74
C SER A 36 13.39 8.25 -14.01
N MET A 37 13.73 9.52 -14.25
CA MET A 37 14.78 10.22 -13.50
C MET A 37 14.39 10.46 -12.05
N VAL A 38 13.17 10.95 -11.80
CA VAL A 38 12.69 11.17 -10.43
C VAL A 38 12.58 9.85 -9.68
N SER A 39 12.10 8.79 -10.32
CA SER A 39 12.06 7.45 -9.72
C SER A 39 13.45 6.87 -9.50
N TYR A 40 14.41 7.12 -10.40
CA TYR A 40 15.79 6.68 -10.26
C TYR A 40 16.51 7.41 -9.12
N ILE A 41 16.32 8.73 -9.02
CA ILE A 41 16.86 9.53 -7.91
C ILE A 41 16.21 9.11 -6.59
N SER A 42 14.89 8.88 -6.56
CA SER A 42 14.23 8.39 -5.35
C SER A 42 14.77 7.00 -4.98
N ALA A 43 14.88 6.07 -5.94
CA ALA A 43 15.42 4.73 -5.72
C ALA A 43 16.88 4.73 -5.25
N LEU A 44 17.71 5.67 -5.71
CA LEU A 44 19.08 5.87 -5.21
C LEU A 44 19.12 6.38 -3.75
N THR A 45 18.08 7.08 -3.32
CA THR A 45 18.00 7.67 -1.97
C THR A 45 17.20 6.83 -0.98
N THR A 46 16.44 5.85 -1.46
CA THR A 46 15.60 4.99 -0.62
C THR A 46 15.84 3.52 -0.97
N ASP A 47 16.36 2.75 -0.01
CA ASP A 47 16.54 1.29 -0.08
C ASP A 47 15.19 0.54 0.01
N PHE A 48 14.17 1.01 -0.71
CA PHE A 48 12.87 0.34 -0.78
C PHE A 48 12.79 -0.55 -2.02
N PRO A 49 12.13 -1.71 -1.94
CA PRO A 49 11.91 -2.58 -3.09
C PRO A 49 11.10 -1.85 -4.17
N GLU A 50 11.35 -2.24 -5.43
CA GLU A 50 10.57 -1.74 -6.56
C GLU A 50 9.07 -2.06 -6.36
N PRO A 51 8.14 -1.23 -6.87
CA PRO A 51 6.71 -1.51 -6.78
C PRO A 51 6.36 -2.91 -7.31
N GLY A 52 5.66 -3.70 -6.49
CA GLY A 52 5.28 -5.08 -6.83
C GLY A 52 6.35 -6.15 -6.50
N THR A 53 7.52 -5.76 -6.01
CA THR A 53 8.52 -6.66 -5.39
C THR A 53 8.54 -6.52 -3.87
N GLN A 54 9.18 -7.46 -3.20
CA GLN A 54 9.23 -7.50 -1.74
C GLN A 54 10.51 -8.15 -1.21
N GLU A 55 10.94 -7.69 -0.03
CA GLU A 55 12.06 -8.19 0.77
C GLU A 55 11.52 -8.79 2.08
N SER A 56 10.85 -9.94 1.96
CA SER A 56 10.05 -10.54 3.04
C SER A 56 10.84 -10.90 4.30
N SER A 57 12.08 -11.40 4.18
CA SER A 57 12.92 -11.68 5.34
C SER A 57 13.33 -10.41 6.09
N HIS A 58 13.69 -9.33 5.36
CA HIS A 58 14.02 -8.05 5.98
C HIS A 58 12.81 -7.47 6.72
N ALA A 59 11.64 -7.47 6.06
CA ALA A 59 10.38 -7.05 6.67
C ALA A 59 10.06 -7.84 7.95
N TYR A 60 10.28 -9.15 7.92
CA TYR A 60 10.00 -10.02 9.05
C TYR A 60 10.92 -9.74 10.25
N PHE A 61 12.23 -9.91 10.07
CA PHE A 61 13.18 -9.85 11.19
C PHE A 61 13.37 -8.45 11.77
N GLN A 62 13.24 -7.39 10.95
CA GLN A 62 13.42 -6.02 11.45
C GLN A 62 12.17 -5.43 12.08
N PHE A 63 10.97 -5.83 11.65
CA PHE A 63 9.75 -5.13 12.01
C PHE A 63 8.64 -6.06 12.54
N VAL A 64 8.30 -7.11 11.81
CA VAL A 64 7.17 -7.98 12.19
C VAL A 64 7.47 -8.81 13.41
N GLU A 65 8.61 -9.50 13.46
CA GLU A 65 9.00 -10.32 14.60
C GLU A 65 9.12 -9.49 15.89
N PRO A 66 9.81 -8.33 15.90
CA PRO A 66 9.82 -7.45 17.06
C PRO A 66 8.42 -6.99 17.49
N ALA A 67 7.55 -6.62 16.55
CA ALA A 67 6.17 -6.20 16.87
C ALA A 67 5.35 -7.32 17.54
N LEU A 68 5.50 -8.56 17.06
CA LEU A 68 4.84 -9.73 17.64
C LEU A 68 5.42 -10.08 19.02
N GLN A 69 6.75 -9.96 19.18
CA GLN A 69 7.43 -10.20 20.46
C GLN A 69 7.01 -9.18 21.52
N ASP A 70 6.97 -7.89 21.19
CA ASP A 70 6.55 -6.83 22.12
C ASP A 70 5.16 -7.11 22.73
N ILE A 71 4.21 -7.56 21.91
CA ILE A 71 2.85 -7.93 22.36
C ILE A 71 2.84 -9.21 23.19
N ALA A 72 3.59 -10.23 22.76
CA ALA A 72 3.65 -11.51 23.45
C ALA A 72 4.31 -11.38 24.83
N GLU A 73 5.42 -10.66 24.92
CA GLU A 73 6.17 -10.44 26.17
C GLU A 73 5.37 -9.59 27.16
N ALA A 74 4.66 -8.57 26.68
CA ALA A 74 3.79 -7.75 27.52
C ALA A 74 2.46 -8.45 27.89
N GLY A 75 2.17 -9.63 27.34
CA GLY A 75 0.93 -10.37 27.62
C GLY A 75 -0.33 -9.64 27.15
N VAL A 76 -0.23 -8.82 26.09
CA VAL A 76 -1.33 -7.97 25.64
C VAL A 76 -2.33 -8.77 24.81
N ARG A 77 -3.60 -8.63 25.17
CA ARG A 77 -4.75 -9.29 24.53
C ARG A 77 -5.48 -8.31 23.63
N LEU A 78 -5.11 -8.31 22.35
CA LEU A 78 -5.69 -7.45 21.31
C LEU A 78 -7.21 -7.65 21.17
N ASP A 79 -7.70 -8.87 21.38
CA ASP A 79 -9.12 -9.21 21.35
C ASP A 79 -9.92 -8.51 22.47
N LEU A 80 -9.35 -8.41 23.67
CA LEU A 80 -9.96 -7.67 24.79
C LEU A 80 -9.98 -6.17 24.52
N MET A 81 -8.89 -5.64 23.95
CA MET A 81 -8.80 -4.22 23.58
C MET A 81 -9.81 -3.87 22.48
N LYS A 82 -9.96 -4.72 21.45
CA LYS A 82 -10.96 -4.54 20.38
C LYS A 82 -12.39 -4.51 20.92
N ARG A 83 -12.72 -5.31 21.93
CA ARG A 83 -14.06 -5.30 22.55
C ARG A 83 -14.38 -4.01 23.31
N ALA A 84 -13.37 -3.28 23.75
CA ALA A 84 -13.55 -1.97 24.38
C ALA A 84 -13.87 -0.88 23.33
N CYS A 85 -13.64 -1.14 22.04
CA CYS A 85 -13.90 -0.17 21.00
C CYS A 85 -15.41 -0.05 20.67
N PRO A 86 -15.88 1.16 20.30
CA PRO A 86 -17.26 1.35 19.87
C PRO A 86 -17.54 0.60 18.57
N VAL A 87 -18.77 0.07 18.44
CA VAL A 87 -19.22 -0.74 17.30
C VAL A 87 -19.19 0.05 15.98
N GLN A 88 -19.30 1.38 16.04
CA GLN A 88 -19.17 2.26 14.87
C GLN A 88 -18.28 3.46 15.23
N SER A 89 -17.02 3.43 14.82
CA SER A 89 -16.16 4.60 14.83
C SER A 89 -15.97 5.08 13.39
N LYS A 90 -16.70 6.13 12.99
CA LYS A 90 -16.47 6.83 11.70
C LYS A 90 -15.22 7.72 11.74
N ARG A 91 -14.58 7.85 12.91
CA ARG A 91 -13.41 8.68 13.16
C ARG A 91 -12.26 7.84 13.74
N PRO A 92 -11.00 8.18 13.52
CA PRO A 92 -9.93 7.68 14.37
C PRO A 92 -10.15 8.20 15.80
N PHE A 93 -10.00 7.32 16.79
CA PHE A 93 -10.26 7.62 18.20
C PHE A 93 -9.30 8.68 18.80
N PHE A 94 -8.18 8.97 18.11
CA PHE A 94 -7.15 9.94 18.52
C PHE A 94 -6.29 10.36 17.32
N SER A 95 -5.61 11.50 17.40
CA SER A 95 -4.62 11.93 16.41
C SER A 95 -3.26 11.27 16.69
N VAL A 96 -2.76 10.45 15.76
CA VAL A 96 -1.35 10.02 15.75
C VAL A 96 -0.76 10.34 14.40
N GLU A 97 0.44 10.90 14.41
CA GLU A 97 1.30 10.93 13.23
C GLU A 97 1.94 9.55 13.06
N LEU A 98 1.33 8.72 12.19
CA LEU A 98 1.93 7.46 11.78
C LEU A 98 2.87 7.73 10.60
N ALA A 99 4.04 7.08 10.61
CA ALA A 99 5.16 7.36 9.70
C ALA A 99 4.93 7.07 8.20
N ARG A 100 3.67 6.91 7.74
CA ARG A 100 3.31 6.72 6.33
C ARG A 100 2.73 8.00 5.72
N ASN A 101 3.56 8.71 4.95
CA ASN A 101 3.16 9.92 4.21
C ASN A 101 1.99 9.65 3.23
N HIS A 102 1.94 8.46 2.62
CA HIS A 102 0.97 8.15 1.55
C HIS A 102 -0.49 8.07 2.03
N TRP A 103 -0.74 7.58 3.25
CA TRP A 103 -2.10 7.50 3.80
C TRP A 103 -2.59 8.81 4.38
N LEU A 104 -1.69 9.60 4.95
CA LEU A 104 -1.99 10.95 5.42
C LEU A 104 -2.49 11.83 4.27
N GLU A 105 -1.94 11.68 3.05
CA GLU A 105 -2.44 12.35 1.84
C GLU A 105 -3.82 11.81 1.39
N LYS A 106 -4.04 10.49 1.40
CA LYS A 106 -5.36 9.89 1.06
C LYS A 106 -6.45 10.25 2.10
N MET A 107 -6.12 10.32 3.39
CA MET A 107 -7.05 10.66 4.47
C MET A 107 -7.37 12.16 4.56
N ARG A 108 -6.44 13.04 4.13
CA ARG A 108 -6.63 14.50 4.14
C ARG A 108 -7.86 14.96 3.35
N HIS A 109 -8.28 14.17 2.36
CA HIS A 109 -9.43 14.45 1.50
C HIS A 109 -10.72 13.72 1.92
N TRP A 110 -10.68 12.81 2.90
CA TRP A 110 -11.81 11.94 3.24
C TRP A 110 -12.44 12.20 4.60
N ASN A 111 -11.79 12.91 5.53
CA ASN A 111 -12.35 13.16 6.86
C ASN A 111 -12.13 14.60 7.35
N VAL A 112 -13.06 15.49 7.02
CA VAL A 112 -13.44 16.59 7.93
C VAL A 112 -14.97 16.70 7.93
N ALA A 113 -15.61 16.08 8.91
CA ALA A 113 -17.03 16.25 9.22
C ALA A 113 -17.18 16.67 10.71
N PRO A 114 -18.20 17.47 11.05
CA PRO A 114 -18.20 18.37 12.23
C PRO A 114 -18.36 17.67 13.59
N ALA A 115 -18.00 18.38 14.66
CA ALA A 115 -17.46 17.90 15.93
C ALA A 115 -18.35 17.08 16.91
N GLU A 116 -19.56 16.62 16.59
CA GLU A 116 -20.57 16.39 17.66
C GLU A 116 -20.98 14.96 18.04
N GLU A 117 -20.25 13.90 17.68
CA GLU A 117 -20.57 12.53 18.14
C GLU A 117 -19.44 11.95 19.01
N ALA A 118 -19.61 11.99 20.32
CA ALA A 118 -18.77 11.25 21.27
C ALA A 118 -19.30 9.80 21.37
N PRO A 119 -18.49 8.77 21.06
CA PRO A 119 -18.92 7.39 21.18
C PRO A 119 -19.04 6.97 22.66
N ASN A 120 -20.13 6.25 22.99
CA ASN A 120 -20.31 5.60 24.29
C ASN A 120 -19.38 4.37 24.38
N ILE A 121 -18.25 4.53 25.06
CA ILE A 121 -17.31 3.45 25.39
C ILE A 121 -17.83 2.72 26.64
N VAL A 122 -17.87 1.39 26.61
CA VAL A 122 -18.00 0.58 27.83
C VAL A 122 -16.57 0.31 28.29
N ASP A 123 -16.13 1.03 29.30
CA ASP A 123 -14.71 1.21 29.63
C ASP A 123 -14.17 0.13 30.58
N PRO A 124 -13.26 -0.77 30.16
CA PRO A 124 -12.23 -1.29 31.04
C PRO A 124 -11.03 -0.33 30.99
N ALA A 125 -11.21 0.89 31.51
CA ALA A 125 -10.28 2.03 31.37
C ALA A 125 -8.83 1.67 31.62
N GLY A 126 -8.57 0.87 32.65
CA GLY A 126 -7.22 0.48 33.04
C GLY A 126 -6.52 -0.34 31.96
N TYR A 127 -7.14 -1.41 31.47
CA TYR A 127 -6.46 -2.36 30.59
C TYR A 127 -6.14 -1.77 29.22
N TRP A 128 -7.10 -1.08 28.61
CA TRP A 128 -6.88 -0.48 27.30
C TRP A 128 -5.86 0.67 27.37
N GLN A 129 -5.99 1.56 28.36
CA GLN A 129 -5.06 2.70 28.51
C GLN A 129 -3.63 2.26 28.84
N GLN A 130 -3.45 1.22 29.67
CA GLN A 130 -2.13 0.70 30.04
C GLN A 130 -1.37 0.12 28.84
N ASN A 131 -2.07 -0.58 27.95
CA ASN A 131 -1.44 -1.31 26.85
C ASN A 131 -1.42 -0.55 25.52
N ARG A 132 -2.15 0.56 25.44
CA ARG A 132 -2.30 1.38 24.22
C ARG A 132 -0.97 1.71 23.55
N GLN A 133 0.03 2.17 24.32
CA GLN A 133 1.30 2.61 23.74
C GLN A 133 2.07 1.45 23.11
N ILE A 134 2.10 0.29 23.78
CA ILE A 134 2.78 -0.92 23.28
C ILE A 134 2.14 -1.37 21.95
N VAL A 135 0.80 -1.40 21.90
CA VAL A 135 0.08 -1.76 20.66
C VAL A 135 0.30 -0.72 19.56
N LEU A 136 0.40 0.56 19.91
CA LEU A 136 0.67 1.63 18.95
C LEU A 136 2.08 1.51 18.35
N ASP A 137 3.09 1.25 19.17
CA ASP A 137 4.47 1.08 18.73
C ASP A 137 4.62 -0.17 17.85
N ALA A 138 3.96 -1.27 18.22
CA ALA A 138 3.91 -2.48 17.41
C ALA A 138 3.18 -2.24 16.08
N LEU A 139 2.06 -1.51 16.08
CA LEU A 139 1.36 -1.11 14.85
C LEU A 139 2.25 -0.25 13.95
N GLN A 140 3.04 0.68 14.50
CA GLN A 140 3.98 1.48 13.72
C GLN A 140 5.05 0.62 13.05
N LYS A 141 5.61 -0.38 13.75
CA LYS A 141 6.55 -1.35 13.16
C LYS A 141 5.89 -2.13 12.02
N LEU A 142 4.67 -2.64 12.21
CA LEU A 142 3.93 -3.35 11.15
C LEU A 142 3.67 -2.45 9.94
N ILE A 143 3.34 -1.17 10.15
CA ILE A 143 3.20 -0.19 9.06
C ILE A 143 4.54 0.03 8.35
N GLN A 144 5.67 0.11 9.05
CA GLN A 144 6.98 0.22 8.43
C GLN A 144 7.36 -1.05 7.63
N ALA A 145 6.99 -2.23 8.11
CA ALA A 145 7.20 -3.49 7.40
C ALA A 145 6.56 -3.48 5.99
N THR A 146 5.43 -2.77 5.82
CA THR A 146 4.77 -2.65 4.50
C THR A 146 5.53 -1.82 3.48
N TYR A 147 6.65 -1.20 3.84
CA TYR A 147 7.58 -0.64 2.87
C TYR A 147 8.42 -1.72 2.18
N TYR A 148 8.59 -2.87 2.84
CA TYR A 148 9.47 -3.94 2.38
C TYR A 148 8.71 -5.15 1.86
N ALA A 149 7.60 -5.53 2.48
CA ALA A 149 6.79 -6.66 2.03
C ALA A 149 5.32 -6.48 2.38
N TYR A 150 4.43 -7.20 1.70
CA TYR A 150 3.05 -7.39 2.17
C TYR A 150 2.76 -8.84 2.53
N GLU A 151 3.53 -9.77 1.96
CA GLU A 151 3.42 -11.21 2.17
C GLU A 151 4.73 -11.74 2.74
N ILE A 152 4.65 -12.53 3.81
CA ILE A 152 5.81 -13.18 4.41
C ILE A 152 5.55 -14.68 4.47
N SER A 153 6.31 -15.46 3.70
CA SER A 153 6.13 -16.92 3.65
C SER A 153 6.69 -17.61 4.91
N GLY A 154 6.38 -18.90 5.08
CA GLY A 154 7.05 -19.73 6.11
C GLY A 154 8.56 -19.85 5.90
N GLU A 155 8.99 -19.95 4.64
CA GLU A 155 10.39 -20.08 4.26
C GLU A 155 11.20 -18.83 4.65
N ASP A 156 10.66 -17.64 4.38
CA ASP A 156 11.31 -16.36 4.69
C ASP A 156 11.51 -16.12 6.20
N ARG A 157 10.76 -16.85 7.03
CA ARG A 157 10.81 -16.82 8.51
C ARG A 157 11.69 -17.92 9.10
N GLY A 158 12.21 -18.84 8.29
CA GLY A 158 12.91 -20.05 8.76
C GLY A 158 11.99 -21.14 9.33
N VAL A 159 10.68 -21.08 9.07
CA VAL A 159 9.66 -22.07 9.48
C VAL A 159 8.86 -22.55 8.26
N PRO A 160 9.45 -23.40 7.40
CA PRO A 160 8.80 -23.89 6.19
C PRO A 160 7.52 -24.66 6.52
N GLY A 161 6.49 -24.52 5.69
CA GLY A 161 5.18 -25.19 5.86
C GLY A 161 4.18 -24.45 6.74
N LYS A 162 4.55 -23.33 7.37
CA LYS A 162 3.59 -22.44 8.05
C LYS A 162 2.86 -21.54 7.05
N GLU A 163 1.60 -21.21 7.39
CA GLU A 163 0.76 -20.27 6.64
C GLU A 163 1.44 -18.92 6.45
N MET A 164 1.29 -18.35 5.26
CA MET A 164 1.79 -17.03 4.91
C MET A 164 1.19 -15.96 5.84
N ILE A 165 2.02 -15.05 6.34
CA ILE A 165 1.56 -13.88 7.06
C ILE A 165 1.19 -12.80 6.04
N LEU A 166 -0.05 -12.34 6.10
CA LEU A 166 -0.50 -11.13 5.42
C LEU A 166 -0.37 -9.95 6.37
N LEU A 167 0.58 -9.06 6.10
CA LEU A 167 0.76 -7.80 6.83
C LEU A 167 -0.52 -6.96 6.98
N PRO A 168 -1.39 -6.80 5.95
CA PRO A 168 -2.63 -6.05 6.13
C PRO A 168 -3.57 -6.68 7.18
N SER A 169 -3.55 -8.01 7.36
CA SER A 169 -4.32 -8.69 8.40
C SER A 169 -3.82 -8.35 9.80
N LEU A 170 -2.50 -8.31 10.01
CA LEU A 170 -1.91 -7.90 11.29
C LEU A 170 -2.22 -6.43 11.58
N ILE A 171 -2.08 -5.57 10.58
CA ILE A 171 -2.40 -4.14 10.70
C ILE A 171 -3.89 -3.95 11.04
N ASP A 172 -4.79 -4.71 10.43
CA ASP A 172 -6.23 -4.66 10.73
C ASP A 172 -6.54 -5.08 12.17
N GLU A 173 -5.91 -6.16 12.66
CA GLU A 173 -6.08 -6.63 14.03
C GLU A 173 -5.62 -5.59 15.06
N TYR A 174 -4.40 -5.05 14.89
CA TYR A 174 -3.81 -4.09 15.82
C TYR A 174 -4.52 -2.73 15.76
N SER A 175 -4.87 -2.27 14.56
CA SER A 175 -5.63 -1.02 14.41
C SER A 175 -7.04 -1.13 14.97
N SER A 176 -7.70 -2.30 14.82
CA SER A 176 -8.98 -2.58 15.46
C SER A 176 -8.88 -2.56 16.99
N ALA A 177 -7.81 -3.10 17.57
CA ALA A 177 -7.57 -3.05 19.01
C ALA A 177 -7.39 -1.62 19.54
N LEU A 178 -6.89 -0.72 18.69
CA LEU A 178 -6.75 0.72 18.99
C LEU A 178 -7.95 1.57 18.53
N CYS A 179 -9.06 0.95 18.14
CA CYS A 179 -10.27 1.64 17.68
C CYS A 179 -10.03 2.53 16.44
N MET A 180 -9.16 2.08 15.54
CA MET A 180 -8.81 2.72 14.26
C MET A 180 -9.08 1.80 13.05
N PRO A 181 -10.31 1.26 12.88
CA PRO A 181 -10.61 0.26 11.85
C PRO A 181 -10.39 0.76 10.41
N LEU A 182 -10.46 2.08 10.17
CA LEU A 182 -10.18 2.67 8.86
C LEU A 182 -8.74 2.39 8.40
N LEU A 183 -7.79 2.32 9.34
CA LEU A 183 -6.39 2.07 9.01
C LEU A 183 -6.17 0.64 8.52
N GLY A 184 -6.79 -0.34 9.17
CA GLY A 184 -6.86 -1.71 8.69
C GLY A 184 -7.46 -1.81 7.29
N ARG A 185 -8.60 -1.16 7.06
CA ARG A 185 -9.21 -1.10 5.72
C ARG A 185 -8.24 -0.52 4.68
N LEU A 186 -7.58 0.60 4.97
CA LEU A 186 -6.66 1.23 4.02
C LEU A 186 -5.43 0.36 3.70
N SER A 187 -4.95 -0.43 4.67
CA SER A 187 -3.82 -1.36 4.45
C SER A 187 -4.20 -2.46 3.46
N TRP A 188 -5.44 -2.97 3.51
CA TRP A 188 -5.98 -3.89 2.51
C TRP A 188 -6.08 -3.23 1.13
N GLY A 189 -6.46 -1.96 1.06
CA GLY A 189 -6.48 -1.18 -0.18
C GLY A 189 -5.11 -1.07 -0.84
N ASP A 190 -4.06 -0.82 -0.05
CA ASP A 190 -2.69 -0.79 -0.54
C ASP A 190 -2.19 -2.18 -0.97
N TYR A 191 -2.62 -3.23 -0.28
CA TYR A 191 -2.30 -4.60 -0.66
C TYR A 191 -2.93 -5.00 -2.01
N ILE A 192 -4.16 -4.55 -2.31
CA ILE A 192 -4.78 -4.69 -3.63
C ILE A 192 -3.89 -4.05 -4.71
N GLN A 193 -3.45 -2.81 -4.49
CA GLN A 193 -2.56 -2.11 -5.42
C GLN A 193 -1.22 -2.83 -5.59
N PHE A 194 -0.68 -3.40 -4.52
CA PHE A 194 0.53 -4.22 -4.58
C PHE A 194 0.33 -5.45 -5.46
N GLN A 195 -0.77 -6.20 -5.28
CA GLN A 195 -1.07 -7.38 -6.07
C GLN A 195 -1.26 -7.07 -7.55
N GLU A 196 -1.96 -5.98 -7.87
CA GLU A 196 -2.14 -5.51 -9.25
C GLU A 196 -0.81 -5.14 -9.90
N ARG A 197 0.05 -4.41 -9.19
CA ARG A 197 1.41 -4.07 -9.69
C ARG A 197 2.28 -5.30 -9.88
N ARG A 198 2.21 -6.27 -8.97
CA ARG A 198 2.95 -7.53 -9.08
C ARG A 198 2.47 -8.35 -10.28
N ALA A 199 1.14 -8.47 -10.46
CA ALA A 199 0.57 -9.15 -11.62
C ALA A 199 0.93 -8.46 -12.94
N TYR A 200 0.87 -7.13 -12.97
CA TYR A 200 1.31 -6.33 -14.12
C TYR A 200 2.79 -6.59 -14.45
N ARG A 201 3.67 -6.58 -13.44
CA ARG A 201 5.10 -6.89 -13.64
C ARG A 201 5.33 -8.32 -14.16
N ASN A 202 4.59 -9.30 -13.65
CA ASN A 202 4.70 -10.67 -14.13
C ASN A 202 4.27 -10.77 -15.61
N LEU A 203 3.17 -10.10 -15.98
CA LEU A 203 2.72 -10.01 -17.37
C LEU A 203 3.79 -9.37 -18.27
N GLN A 204 4.45 -8.30 -17.81
CA GLN A 204 5.56 -7.67 -18.55
C GLN A 204 6.74 -8.63 -18.77
N GLN A 205 7.07 -9.43 -17.76
CA GLN A 205 8.15 -10.42 -17.85
C GLN A 205 7.79 -11.57 -18.80
N GLU A 206 6.53 -12.02 -18.79
CA GLU A 206 6.05 -13.12 -19.64
C GLU A 206 5.82 -12.69 -21.10
N ALA A 207 5.33 -11.47 -21.34
CA ALA A 207 4.98 -10.97 -22.67
C ALA A 207 6.17 -10.36 -23.44
N GLY A 208 7.25 -9.95 -22.75
CA GLY A 208 8.42 -9.30 -23.37
C GLY A 208 8.01 -8.09 -24.23
N ASP A 209 8.65 -7.93 -25.40
CA ASP A 209 8.41 -6.80 -26.33
C ASP A 209 6.98 -6.76 -26.92
N SER A 210 6.16 -7.82 -26.75
CA SER A 210 4.78 -7.83 -27.25
C SER A 210 3.83 -6.96 -26.43
N GLU A 211 4.20 -6.61 -25.19
CA GLU A 211 3.35 -5.81 -24.31
C GLU A 211 3.23 -4.34 -24.73
N ASP A 212 4.20 -3.82 -25.48
CA ASP A 212 4.18 -2.45 -26.01
C ASP A 212 3.03 -2.21 -27.01
N TYR A 213 2.45 -3.29 -27.55
CA TYR A 213 1.36 -3.24 -28.53
C TYR A 213 -0.03 -3.33 -27.90
N LEU A 214 -0.12 -3.65 -26.60
CA LEU A 214 -1.40 -3.77 -25.90
C LEU A 214 -1.91 -2.40 -25.46
N LEU A 215 -3.21 -2.16 -25.67
CA LEU A 215 -3.86 -0.96 -25.16
C LEU A 215 -3.89 -0.97 -23.62
N PRO A 216 -3.84 0.19 -22.95
CA PRO A 216 -3.89 0.24 -21.48
C PRO A 216 -5.06 -0.54 -20.87
N ALA A 217 -6.25 -0.45 -21.47
CA ALA A 217 -7.43 -1.18 -21.01
C ALA A 217 -7.29 -2.71 -21.16
N GLU A 218 -6.57 -3.20 -22.17
CA GLU A 218 -6.30 -4.63 -22.33
C GLU A 218 -5.33 -5.12 -21.27
N LYS A 219 -4.31 -4.32 -20.94
CA LYS A 219 -3.37 -4.64 -19.85
C LYS A 219 -4.10 -4.73 -18.50
N ASP A 220 -5.01 -3.80 -18.22
CA ASP A 220 -5.81 -3.81 -17.00
C ASP A 220 -6.70 -5.07 -16.92
N LEU A 221 -7.36 -5.43 -18.03
CA LEU A 221 -8.20 -6.63 -18.09
C LEU A 221 -7.40 -7.92 -17.91
N LEU A 222 -6.21 -8.02 -18.51
CA LEU A 222 -5.32 -9.18 -18.34
C LEU A 222 -4.81 -9.27 -16.90
N THR A 223 -4.47 -8.14 -16.28
CA THR A 223 -4.04 -8.06 -14.88
C THR A 223 -5.15 -8.50 -13.94
N LEU A 224 -6.37 -7.99 -14.10
CA LEU A 224 -7.52 -8.41 -13.31
C LEU A 224 -7.91 -9.87 -13.60
N GLY A 225 -7.72 -10.32 -14.84
CA GLY A 225 -7.94 -11.70 -15.26
C GLY A 225 -7.03 -12.70 -14.55
N SER A 226 -5.74 -12.37 -14.40
CA SER A 226 -4.78 -13.22 -13.69
C SER A 226 -5.03 -13.27 -12.18
N LEU A 227 -5.52 -12.16 -11.60
CA LEU A 227 -5.83 -12.05 -10.17
C LEU A 227 -7.20 -12.60 -9.78
N ARG A 228 -8.11 -12.84 -10.74
CA ARG A 228 -9.49 -13.28 -10.47
C ARG A 228 -9.62 -14.49 -9.55
N ASN A 229 -8.71 -15.45 -9.65
CA ASN A 229 -8.72 -16.68 -8.84
C ASN A 229 -7.75 -16.63 -7.65
N SER A 230 -7.11 -15.49 -7.40
CA SER A 230 -6.22 -15.32 -6.26
C SER A 230 -7.05 -15.15 -4.98
N ARG A 231 -6.95 -16.14 -4.08
CA ARG A 231 -7.64 -16.11 -2.77
C ARG A 231 -7.28 -14.86 -1.97
N ASN A 232 -5.99 -14.51 -1.92
CA ASN A 232 -5.52 -13.35 -1.17
C ASN A 232 -6.06 -12.04 -1.76
N TYR A 233 -6.18 -11.94 -3.08
CA TYR A 233 -6.74 -10.76 -3.74
C TYR A 233 -8.25 -10.62 -3.48
N GLN A 234 -9.00 -11.73 -3.53
CA GLN A 234 -10.42 -11.74 -3.19
C GLN A 234 -10.67 -11.36 -1.73
N GLU A 235 -9.85 -11.89 -0.81
CA GLU A 235 -9.89 -11.50 0.60
C GLU A 235 -9.59 -10.01 0.78
N ALA A 236 -8.55 -9.50 0.12
CA ALA A 236 -8.20 -8.08 0.20
C ALA A 236 -9.33 -7.17 -0.28
N LEU A 237 -10.00 -7.53 -1.39
CA LEU A 237 -11.18 -6.82 -1.89
C LEU A 237 -12.33 -6.83 -0.89
N ALA A 238 -12.64 -7.99 -0.31
CA ALA A 238 -13.71 -8.12 0.68
C ALA A 238 -13.43 -7.24 1.90
N GLN A 239 -12.23 -7.35 2.49
CA GLN A 239 -11.83 -6.56 3.65
C GLN A 239 -11.81 -5.05 3.36
N TYR A 240 -11.31 -4.65 2.17
CA TYR A 240 -11.31 -3.25 1.75
C TYR A 240 -12.71 -2.67 1.60
N MET A 241 -13.67 -3.44 1.06
CA MET A 241 -15.07 -3.02 0.95
C MET A 241 -15.82 -3.04 2.30
N GLY A 242 -15.23 -3.62 3.34
CA GLY A 242 -15.87 -3.80 4.64
C GLY A 242 -16.68 -5.09 4.79
N GLY A 243 -16.51 -6.03 3.86
CA GLY A 243 -16.97 -7.41 4.00
C GLY A 243 -16.02 -8.25 4.86
N GLY A 244 -16.52 -9.35 5.41
CA GLY A 244 -15.70 -10.32 6.12
C GLY A 244 -14.84 -11.18 5.17
N PRO A 245 -13.94 -12.02 5.72
CA PRO A 245 -13.13 -12.91 4.90
C PRO A 245 -14.02 -13.81 4.04
N PRO A 246 -13.60 -14.13 2.80
CA PRO A 246 -14.42 -14.95 1.90
C PRO A 246 -14.71 -16.30 2.55
N SER A 247 -15.98 -16.70 2.53
CA SER A 247 -16.42 -18.00 3.04
C SER A 247 -15.57 -19.12 2.39
N PRO A 248 -15.02 -20.08 3.16
CA PRO A 248 -14.32 -21.23 2.61
C PRO A 248 -15.24 -22.12 1.74
N PHE A 249 -16.55 -21.90 1.83
CA PHE A 249 -17.55 -22.51 0.97
C PHE A 249 -18.01 -21.50 -0.09
N SER A 250 -17.64 -21.76 -1.34
CA SER A 250 -18.45 -21.33 -2.49
C SER A 250 -19.73 -22.16 -2.43
N PRO A 251 -20.91 -21.58 -2.17
CA PRO A 251 -22.15 -22.34 -2.29
C PRO A 251 -22.27 -22.75 -3.76
N GLU A 252 -22.43 -24.04 -3.98
CA GLU A 252 -22.71 -24.64 -5.29
C GLU A 252 -23.75 -23.76 -6.02
N GLY A 253 -23.31 -23.03 -7.06
CA GLY A 253 -24.18 -22.15 -7.84
C GLY A 253 -23.60 -20.77 -8.20
N CYS A 254 -22.56 -20.26 -7.52
CA CYS A 254 -21.89 -19.03 -7.98
C CYS A 254 -20.91 -19.36 -9.12
N ASN A 255 -21.36 -19.21 -10.38
CA ASN A 255 -20.46 -19.20 -11.53
C ASN A 255 -19.39 -18.11 -11.31
N ASN A 256 -18.12 -18.47 -11.49
CA ASN A 256 -16.90 -17.73 -11.13
C ASN A 256 -16.76 -16.27 -11.61
N GLY A 257 -17.78 -15.64 -12.21
CA GLY A 257 -17.70 -14.34 -12.90
C GLY A 257 -18.53 -13.21 -12.30
N SER A 258 -19.16 -13.38 -11.14
CA SER A 258 -20.05 -12.35 -10.58
C SER A 258 -19.50 -11.71 -9.31
N LEU A 259 -19.15 -10.42 -9.39
CA LEU A 259 -18.83 -9.54 -8.25
C LEU A 259 -19.93 -9.53 -7.17
N VAL A 260 -21.16 -9.95 -7.52
CA VAL A 260 -22.31 -10.03 -6.59
C VAL A 260 -22.09 -11.08 -5.50
N CYS A 261 -21.25 -12.11 -5.73
CA CYS A 261 -20.96 -13.12 -4.72
C CYS A 261 -19.93 -12.63 -3.66
N LEU A 262 -19.31 -11.46 -3.84
CA LEU A 262 -18.35 -10.84 -2.91
C LEU A 262 -18.96 -9.70 -2.07
N ALA A 263 -20.22 -9.33 -2.31
CA ALA A 263 -20.87 -8.27 -1.56
C ALA A 263 -21.27 -8.76 -0.15
N PRO A 264 -21.05 -7.96 0.92
CA PRO A 264 -21.54 -8.30 2.24
C PRO A 264 -23.07 -8.38 2.20
N ARG A 265 -23.62 -9.46 2.75
CA ARG A 265 -25.06 -9.52 3.05
C ARG A 265 -25.35 -8.48 4.13
N GLU A 266 -26.33 -7.62 3.86
CA GLU A 266 -26.89 -6.64 4.79
C GLU A 266 -27.23 -7.26 6.16
#